data_AF-A0A367Y4Q9-F1
#
_entry.id   AF-A0A367Y4Q9-F1
#
_cell.length_a   1.000
_cell.length_b   1.000
_cell.length_c   1.000
_cell.angle_alpha   90.00
_cell.angle_beta   90.00
_cell.angle_gamma   90.00
#
_symmetry.space_group_name_H-M   'P 1'
#
loop_
_entity.id
_entity.type
_entity.pdbx_description
1 polymer ?
#
loop_
_entity_poly.entity_id
_entity_poly.type
_entity_poly.pdbx_seq_one_letter_code
_entity_poly.pdbx_strand_id
1 'polypeptide(L)'
;MSSSTTEYITLVSSDNFKYVILKEVASISSVLRNSQGFEEGRTGKIRLDMDGDILECIVEYLYYHYKYKDVVAEGRDIPEFNIPTHLALELLVKADYLDI
;
A
#
# COMPACT_ATOMS: atom_id res chain seq x y z
N MET A 1 13.13 18.63 19.52
CA MET A 1 11.87 17.87 19.71
C MET A 1 11.39 17.48 18.32
N SER A 2 11.92 16.40 17.75
CA SER A 2 11.42 15.86 16.48
C SER A 2 10.13 15.12 16.79
N SER A 3 9.01 15.84 16.75
CA SER A 3 7.68 15.23 16.70
C SER A 3 7.66 14.30 15.49
N SER A 4 7.76 12.99 15.73
CA SER A 4 7.48 11.96 14.74
C SER A 4 5.99 12.03 14.43
N THR A 5 5.61 12.99 13.60
CA THR A 5 4.23 13.19 13.15
C THR A 5 3.89 11.98 12.31
N THR A 6 3.01 11.11 12.81
CA THR A 6 2.49 9.99 12.03
C THR A 6 1.69 10.57 10.87
N GLU A 7 2.31 10.59 9.69
CA GLU A 7 1.67 11.08 8.48
C GLU A 7 0.83 9.97 7.87
N TYR A 8 -0.39 10.34 7.47
CA TYR A 8 -1.32 9.44 6.80
C TYR A 8 -1.55 9.91 5.38
N ILE A 9 -1.79 8.96 4.49
CA ILE A 9 -2.23 9.22 3.13
C ILE A 9 -3.53 8.47 2.84
N THR A 10 -4.32 8.97 1.91
CA THR A 10 -5.57 8.38 1.45
C THR A 10 -5.39 7.86 0.03
N LEU A 11 -5.44 6.54 -0.14
CA LEU A 11 -5.55 5.91 -1.46
C LEU A 11 -7.02 5.84 -1.87
N VAL A 12 -7.32 6.18 -3.11
CA VAL A 12 -8.70 6.18 -3.64
C VAL A 12 -8.78 5.32 -4.89
N SER A 13 -9.66 4.32 -4.87
CA SER A 13 -9.92 3.41 -5.99
C SER A 13 -10.80 4.04 -7.08
N SER A 14 -10.96 3.33 -8.19
CA SER A 14 -11.79 3.69 -9.35
C SER A 14 -13.25 3.95 -8.95
N ASP A 15 -13.79 3.09 -8.10
CA ASP A 15 -15.14 3.07 -7.52
C ASP A 15 -15.34 4.03 -6.32
N ASN A 16 -14.30 4.80 -5.97
CA ASN A 16 -14.28 5.83 -4.91
C ASN A 16 -14.23 5.31 -3.46
N PHE A 17 -13.87 4.03 -3.22
CA PHE A 17 -13.44 3.64 -1.88
C PHE A 17 -12.16 4.39 -1.47
N LYS A 18 -12.00 4.62 -0.17
CA LYS A 18 -10.91 5.41 0.39
C LYS A 18 -10.23 4.62 1.50
N TYR A 19 -8.95 4.35 1.31
CA TYR A 19 -8.12 3.64 2.27
C TYR A 19 -7.12 4.62 2.88
N VAL A 20 -7.22 4.83 4.19
CA VAL A 20 -6.30 5.72 4.92
C VAL A 20 -5.20 4.86 5.53
N ILE A 21 -3.97 5.04 5.06
CA ILE A 21 -2.82 4.23 5.46
C ILE A 21 -1.67 5.11 5.94
N LEU A 22 -0.74 4.51 6.70
CA LEU A 22 0.47 5.18 7.13
C LEU A 22 1.35 5.54 5.92
N LYS A 23 1.89 6.75 5.91
CA LYS A 23 2.81 7.21 4.87
C LYS A 23 4.02 6.29 4.72
N GLU A 24 4.56 5.77 5.82
CA GLU A 24 5.68 4.82 5.80
C GLU A 24 5.31 3.50 5.13
N VAL A 25 4.08 3.01 5.33
CA VAL A 25 3.58 1.79 4.70
C VAL A 25 3.38 2.01 3.21
N ALA A 26 2.79 3.15 2.82
CA ALA A 26 2.68 3.54 1.42
C ALA A 26 4.04 3.69 0.72
N SER A 27 5.07 4.12 1.44
CA SER A 27 6.41 4.35 0.91
C SER A 27 7.16 3.08 0.52
N ILE A 28 6.63 1.90 0.86
CA ILE A 28 7.12 0.60 0.37
C ILE A 28 7.05 0.58 -1.16
N SER A 29 5.93 1.02 -1.73
CA SER A 29 5.79 1.21 -3.19
C SER A 29 6.63 2.40 -3.64
N SER A 30 7.51 2.17 -4.62
CA SER A 30 8.30 3.25 -5.22
C SER A 30 7.41 4.25 -5.97
N VAL A 31 6.34 3.77 -6.58
CA VAL A 31 5.36 4.60 -7.30
C VAL A 31 4.58 5.48 -6.34
N LEU A 32 4.04 4.92 -5.24
CA LEU A 32 3.33 5.71 -4.23
C LEU A 32 4.25 6.67 -3.48
N ARG A 33 5.54 6.36 -3.37
CA ARG A 33 6.54 7.27 -2.78
C ARG A 33 6.84 8.44 -3.73
N ASN A 34 7.01 8.16 -5.02
CA ASN A 34 7.35 9.17 -6.03
C ASN A 34 6.15 10.06 -6.42
N SER A 35 4.92 9.55 -6.31
CA SER A 35 3.71 10.35 -6.55
C SER A 35 3.53 11.49 -5.53
N GLN A 36 4.16 11.39 -4.35
CA GLN A 36 4.15 12.45 -3.35
C GLN A 36 4.92 13.72 -3.75
N GLY A 37 5.74 13.65 -4.80
CA GLY A 37 6.45 14.80 -5.36
C GLY A 37 5.60 15.68 -6.28
N PHE A 38 4.42 15.22 -6.70
CA PHE A 38 3.47 16.01 -7.50
C PHE A 38 2.48 16.75 -6.61
N GLU A 39 1.80 17.77 -7.14
CA GLU A 39 0.95 18.73 -6.39
C GLU A 39 -0.12 18.10 -5.47
N GLU A 40 -0.41 16.80 -5.62
CA GLU A 40 -1.23 15.97 -4.72
C GLU A 40 -0.63 15.78 -3.32
N GLY A 41 0.70 15.91 -3.16
CA GLY A 41 1.44 15.79 -1.90
C GLY A 41 1.06 16.84 -0.84
N ARG A 42 0.35 17.91 -1.24
CA ARG A 42 -0.24 18.88 -0.29
C ARG A 42 -1.52 18.38 0.39
N THR A 43 -2.21 17.43 -0.22
CA THR A 43 -3.49 16.90 0.27
C THR A 43 -3.41 15.48 0.83
N GLY A 44 -2.29 14.78 0.58
CA GLY A 44 -2.09 13.41 1.07
C GLY A 44 -3.07 12.41 0.46
N LYS A 45 -3.57 12.66 -0.76
CA LYS A 45 -4.55 11.81 -1.43
C LYS A 45 -4.03 11.37 -2.80
N ILE A 46 -4.07 10.07 -3.07
CA ILE A 46 -3.62 9.47 -4.34
C ILE A 46 -4.80 8.72 -4.94
N ARG A 47 -5.11 8.97 -6.21
CA ARG A 47 -6.13 8.21 -6.94
C ARG A 47 -5.47 7.13 -7.78
N LEU A 48 -6.00 5.92 -7.69
CA LEU A 48 -5.49 4.73 -8.36
C LEU A 48 -6.57 4.16 -9.27
N ASP A 49 -6.16 3.76 -10.47
CA ASP A 49 -7.03 3.12 -11.46
C ASP A 49 -7.11 1.62 -11.18
N MET A 50 -7.80 1.24 -10.11
CA MET A 50 -8.05 -0.15 -9.70
C MET A 50 -9.30 -0.20 -8.82
N ASP A 51 -9.96 -1.34 -8.82
CA ASP A 51 -11.18 -1.56 -8.05
C ASP A 51 -10.90 -1.61 -6.53
N GLY A 52 -11.94 -1.35 -5.73
CA GLY A 52 -11.83 -1.23 -4.29
C GLY A 52 -11.31 -2.50 -3.61
N ASP A 53 -11.70 -3.67 -4.09
CA ASP A 53 -11.27 -4.98 -3.59
C ASP A 53 -9.79 -5.28 -3.90
N ILE A 54 -9.32 -4.91 -5.09
CA ILE A 54 -7.91 -4.97 -5.46
C ILE A 54 -7.09 -4.03 -4.57
N LEU A 55 -7.55 -2.79 -4.39
CA LEU A 55 -6.87 -1.81 -3.55
C LEU A 55 -6.84 -2.24 -2.08
N GLU A 56 -7.92 -2.87 -1.58
CA GLU A 56 -7.97 -3.45 -0.24
C GLU A 56 -6.87 -4.50 -0.06
N CYS A 57 -6.77 -5.46 -0.98
CA CYS A 57 -5.76 -6.52 -0.92
C CYS A 57 -4.33 -5.96 -1.00
N ILE A 58 -4.09 -4.93 -1.83
CA ILE A 58 -2.80 -4.23 -1.90
C ILE A 58 -2.48 -3.55 -0.55
N VAL A 59 -3.44 -2.85 0.04
CA VAL A 59 -3.25 -2.19 1.34
C VAL A 59 -2.92 -3.22 2.42
N GLU A 60 -3.63 -4.35 2.46
CA GLU A 60 -3.34 -5.45 3.38
C GLU A 60 -1.93 -5.99 3.17
N TYR A 61 -1.51 -6.20 1.92
CA TYR A 61 -0.17 -6.65 1.58
C TYR A 61 0.91 -5.65 2.03
N LEU A 62 0.71 -4.35 1.82
CA LEU A 62 1.65 -3.32 2.27
C LEU A 62 1.84 -3.36 3.79
N TYR A 63 0.76 -3.52 4.56
CA TYR A 63 0.84 -3.68 6.01
C TYR A 63 1.47 -4.99 6.45
N TYR A 64 1.15 -6.09 5.76
CA TYR A 64 1.78 -7.38 5.97
C TYR A 64 3.30 -7.28 5.76
N HIS A 65 3.73 -6.72 4.63
CA HIS A 65 5.15 -6.49 4.34
C HIS A 65 5.79 -5.57 5.40
N TYR A 66 5.15 -4.46 5.76
CA TYR A 66 5.65 -3.55 6.79
C TYR A 66 5.82 -4.22 8.16
N LYS A 67 4.88 -5.10 8.54
CA LYS A 67 4.88 -5.79 9.84
C LYS A 67 5.94 -6.89 9.91
N TYR A 68 6.16 -7.62 8.82
CA TYR A 68 7.04 -8.79 8.80
C TYR A 68 8.42 -8.55 8.19
N LYS A 69 8.70 -7.39 7.58
CA LYS A 69 10.01 -7.04 7.01
C LYS A 69 11.20 -7.30 7.95
N ASP A 70 11.03 -7.01 9.24
CA ASP A 70 12.09 -7.17 10.25
C ASP A 70 12.08 -8.59 10.87
N VAL A 71 10.93 -9.26 10.85
CA VAL A 71 10.72 -10.60 11.41
C VAL A 71 11.35 -11.70 10.55
N VAL A 72 11.42 -11.49 9.23
CA VAL A 72 12.14 -12.37 8.28
C VAL A 72 13.59 -12.57 8.71
N ALA A 73 14.25 -11.52 9.21
CA ALA A 73 15.64 -11.59 9.67
C ALA A 73 15.81 -12.37 10.98
N GLU A 74 14.74 -12.51 11.77
CA GLU A 74 14.73 -13.20 13.06
C GLU A 74 14.32 -14.68 12.94
N GLY A 75 14.01 -15.18 11.74
CA GLY A 75 13.70 -16.59 11.49
C GLY A 75 12.41 -17.08 12.15
N ARG A 76 11.44 -16.19 12.42
CA ARG A 76 10.13 -16.57 12.97
C ARG A 76 9.14 -16.95 11.87
N ASP A 77 8.13 -17.75 12.22
CA ASP A 77 7.05 -18.13 11.31
C ASP A 77 6.24 -16.92 10.87
N ILE A 78 6.21 -16.69 9.56
CA ILE A 78 5.43 -15.62 8.93
C ILE A 78 4.10 -16.22 8.46
N PRO A 79 2.95 -15.64 8.84
CA PRO A 79 1.65 -16.13 8.38
C PRO A 79 1.52 -16.09 6.86
N GLU A 80 0.83 -17.05 6.27
CA GLU A 80 0.56 -17.04 4.83
C GLU A 80 -0.37 -15.89 4.45
N PHE A 81 -0.02 -15.15 3.39
CA PHE A 81 -0.87 -14.10 2.82
C PHE A 81 -1.78 -14.71 1.74
N ASN A 82 -3.06 -14.88 2.08
CA ASN A 82 -4.03 -15.53 1.20
C ASN A 82 -4.61 -14.53 0.19
N ILE A 83 -4.27 -14.71 -1.09
CA ILE A 83 -4.84 -13.92 -2.19
C ILE A 83 -6.07 -14.64 -2.75
N PRO A 84 -7.22 -13.97 -2.85
CA PRO A 84 -8.39 -14.56 -3.52
C PRO A 84 -8.08 -14.88 -4.99
N THR A 85 -8.34 -16.12 -5.40
CA THR A 85 -7.98 -16.60 -6.75
C THR A 85 -8.62 -15.81 -7.89
N HIS A 86 -9.82 -15.26 -7.66
CA HIS A 86 -10.51 -14.43 -8.64
C HIS A 86 -9.86 -13.05 -8.84
N LEU A 87 -9.02 -12.59 -7.90
CA LEU A 87 -8.29 -11.32 -7.97
C LEU A 87 -6.84 -11.48 -8.45
N ALA A 88 -6.31 -12.70 -8.46
CA ALA A 88 -4.87 -12.95 -8.59
C ALA A 88 -4.22 -12.34 -9.85
N LEU A 89 -4.88 -12.46 -11.02
CA LEU A 89 -4.32 -11.95 -12.27
C LEU A 89 -4.31 -10.42 -12.32
N GLU A 90 -5.38 -9.78 -11.87
CA GLU A 90 -5.46 -8.33 -11.84
C GLU A 90 -4.53 -7.75 -10.77
N LEU A 91 -4.53 -8.35 -9.59
CA LEU A 91 -3.63 -7.98 -8.49
C LEU A 91 -2.17 -8.04 -8.94
N LEU A 92 -1.76 -9.06 -9.70
CA LEU A 92 -0.40 -9.17 -10.24
C LEU A 92 -0.03 -7.96 -11.11
N VAL A 93 -0.92 -7.53 -12.01
CA VAL A 93 -0.68 -6.39 -12.89
C VAL A 93 -0.63 -5.08 -12.09
N LYS A 94 -1.52 -4.91 -11.10
CA LYS A 94 -1.54 -3.72 -10.25
C LYS A 94 -0.36 -3.67 -9.28
N ALA A 95 0.10 -4.81 -8.77
CA ALA A 95 1.28 -4.92 -7.92
C ALA A 95 2.55 -4.55 -8.70
N ASP A 96 2.71 -5.08 -9.92
CA ASP A 96 3.82 -4.72 -10.82
C ASP A 96 3.81 -3.22 -11.13
N TYR A 97 2.62 -2.63 -11.40
CA TYR A 97 2.48 -1.18 -11.57
C TYR A 97 2.92 -0.39 -10.33
N LEU A 98 2.64 -0.89 -9.13
CA LEU A 98 3.04 -0.24 -7.87
C LEU A 98 4.47 -0.58 -7.44
N ASP A 99 5.18 -1.45 -8.15
CA ASP A 99 6.54 -1.90 -7.85
C ASP A 99 6.66 -2.48 -6.42
N ILE A 100 5.81 -3.48 -6.12
CA ILE A 100 5.71 -4.17 -4.80
C ILE A 100 5.54 -5.68 -4.91
#